data_AF-A0A7V1LZ45-F1
#
_entry.id   AF-A0A7V1LZ45-F1
#
_cell.length_a   1.000
_cell.length_b   1.000
_cell.length_c   1.000
_cell.angle_alpha   90.00
_cell.angle_beta   90.00
_cell.angle_gamma   90.00
#
_symmetry.space_group_name_H-M   'P 1'
#
loop_
_entity.id
_entity.type
_entity.pdbx_description
1 polymer ?
#
loop_
_entity_poly.entity_id
_entity_poly.type
_entity_poly.pdbx_seq_one_letter_code
_entity_poly.pdbx_strand_id
1 'polypeptide(L)'
;MDNRTDGIREGAGLDESRLNQDFIDLMKKWSSPALFVVAAIVILYSGRNYLQKRHNARVNKAFEELASVDYTVANPSPVTIAAIRNEYGDVRGIKPITALREADVYLEAAIRGVAPGSEPAVDDEGQSLGRYNDEDLLDEAGRSEMLDKAEALYRSVVESDEGGEGWDIHRLGGAFGLAAV
;
A
#
# COMPACT_ATOMS: atom_id res chain seq x y z
N MET A 1 -57.74 -21.20 -64.28
CA MET A 1 -57.62 -22.25 -63.26
C MET A 1 -56.28 -22.03 -62.58
N ASP A 2 -56.32 -21.58 -61.33
CA ASP A 2 -55.20 -21.00 -60.61
C ASP A 2 -54.72 -22.05 -59.58
N ASN A 3 -53.68 -22.80 -59.92
CA ASN A 3 -53.08 -23.82 -59.05
C ASN A 3 -52.17 -23.13 -58.02
N ARG A 4 -52.76 -22.59 -56.95
CA ARG A 4 -52.03 -21.92 -55.86
C ARG A 4 -51.97 -22.72 -54.55
N THR A 5 -52.34 -24.00 -54.56
CA THR A 5 -52.50 -24.82 -53.34
C THR A 5 -51.54 -26.00 -53.16
N ASP A 6 -50.58 -26.25 -54.05
CA ASP A 6 -49.70 -27.44 -53.96
C ASP A 6 -48.40 -27.23 -53.14
N GLY A 7 -48.35 -26.19 -52.30
CA GLY A 7 -47.11 -25.79 -51.61
C GLY A 7 -47.00 -26.17 -50.13
N ILE A 8 -48.03 -26.76 -49.51
CA ILE A 8 -47.91 -27.18 -48.10
C ILE A 8 -47.37 -28.61 -48.06
N ARG A 9 -46.05 -28.72 -48.02
CA ARG A 9 -45.32 -29.94 -47.66
C ARG A 9 -45.76 -30.38 -46.25
N GLU A 10 -46.65 -31.37 -46.17
CA GLU A 10 -46.86 -32.16 -44.94
C GLU A 10 -45.50 -32.72 -44.49
N GLY A 11 -44.94 -32.17 -43.41
CA GLY A 11 -43.66 -32.61 -42.84
C GLY A 11 -42.69 -31.48 -42.48
N ALA A 12 -42.79 -30.29 -43.10
CA ALA A 12 -41.86 -29.18 -42.83
C ALA A 12 -41.92 -28.68 -41.37
N GLY A 13 -43.09 -28.76 -40.72
CA GLY A 13 -43.24 -28.42 -39.30
C GLY A 13 -42.79 -29.50 -38.31
N LEU A 14 -42.61 -30.75 -38.75
CA LEU A 14 -42.11 -31.84 -37.90
C LEU A 14 -40.58 -31.80 -37.79
N ASP A 15 -39.88 -31.45 -38.87
CA ASP A 15 -38.43 -31.28 -38.85
C ASP A 15 -38.00 -30.02 -38.09
N GLU A 16 -38.74 -28.91 -38.21
CA GLU A 16 -38.52 -27.70 -37.38
C GLU A 16 -38.79 -27.93 -35.90
N SER A 17 -39.80 -28.76 -35.56
CA SER A 17 -40.10 -29.12 -34.17
C SER A 17 -39.06 -30.05 -33.56
N ARG A 18 -38.47 -30.98 -34.34
CA ARG A 18 -37.35 -31.84 -33.89
C ARG A 18 -36.08 -31.04 -33.63
N LEU A 19 -35.79 -30.05 -34.49
CA LEU A 19 -34.63 -29.17 -34.32
C LEU A 19 -34.71 -28.35 -33.02
N ASN A 20 -35.93 -28.00 -32.60
CA ASN A 20 -36.18 -27.34 -31.31
C ASN A 20 -36.07 -28.32 -30.12
N GLN A 21 -36.51 -29.57 -30.26
CA GLN A 21 -36.34 -30.61 -29.23
C GLN A 21 -34.87 -30.96 -28.98
N ASP A 22 -34.07 -31.12 -30.04
CA ASP A 22 -32.64 -31.38 -29.94
C ASP A 22 -31.90 -30.22 -29.22
N PHE A 23 -32.30 -28.98 -29.49
CA PHE A 23 -31.78 -27.81 -28.78
C PHE A 23 -32.16 -27.79 -27.30
N ILE A 24 -33.41 -28.14 -26.97
CA ILE A 24 -33.89 -28.21 -25.59
C ILE A 24 -33.18 -29.33 -24.81
N ASP A 25 -32.96 -30.50 -25.42
CA ASP A 25 -32.28 -31.62 -24.77
C ASP A 25 -30.78 -31.37 -24.63
N LEU A 26 -30.16 -30.69 -25.60
CA LEU A 26 -28.79 -30.18 -25.49
C LEU A 26 -28.68 -29.21 -24.31
N MET A 27 -29.59 -28.24 -24.23
CA MET A 27 -29.65 -27.27 -23.13
C MET A 27 -29.86 -27.97 -21.79
N LYS A 28 -30.78 -28.93 -21.67
CA LYS A 28 -30.99 -29.69 -20.42
C LYS A 28 -29.74 -30.48 -20.03
N LYS A 29 -29.13 -31.21 -20.98
CA LYS A 29 -27.94 -32.02 -20.75
C LYS A 29 -26.74 -31.19 -20.28
N TRP A 30 -26.56 -30.00 -20.84
CA TRP A 30 -25.42 -29.13 -20.53
C TRP A 30 -25.71 -28.05 -19.51
N SER A 31 -26.98 -27.74 -19.20
CA SER A 31 -27.36 -26.68 -18.27
C SER A 31 -26.78 -26.90 -16.87
N SER A 32 -26.89 -28.11 -16.31
CA SER A 32 -26.35 -28.37 -14.96
C SER A 32 -24.82 -28.29 -14.93
N PRO A 33 -24.06 -28.97 -15.82
CA PRO A 33 -22.61 -28.78 -15.90
C PRO A 33 -22.18 -27.33 -16.18
N ALA A 34 -22.87 -26.63 -17.09
CA ALA A 34 -22.58 -25.24 -17.42
C ALA A 34 -22.81 -24.32 -16.22
N LEU A 35 -23.87 -24.56 -15.43
CA LEU A 35 -24.14 -23.80 -14.22
C LEU A 35 -23.02 -24.01 -13.18
N PHE A 36 -22.50 -25.24 -13.02
CA PHE A 36 -21.33 -25.48 -12.16
C PHE A 36 -20.07 -24.76 -12.66
N VAL A 37 -19.82 -24.74 -13.98
CA VAL A 37 -18.70 -24.00 -14.57
C VAL A 37 -18.84 -22.50 -14.30
N VAL A 38 -20.02 -21.93 -14.54
CA VAL A 38 -20.29 -20.52 -14.27
C VAL A 38 -20.13 -20.21 -12.78
N ALA A 39 -20.67 -21.06 -11.90
CA ALA A 39 -20.53 -20.91 -10.45
C ALA A 39 -19.05 -20.93 -10.03
N ALA A 40 -18.24 -21.84 -10.59
CA ALA A 40 -16.80 -21.90 -10.33
C ALA A 40 -16.09 -20.61 -10.76
N ILE A 41 -16.41 -20.07 -11.94
CA ILE A 41 -15.86 -18.79 -12.43
C ILE A 41 -16.23 -17.65 -11.48
N VAL A 42 -17.49 -17.56 -11.06
CA VAL A 42 -17.96 -16.53 -10.13
C VAL A 42 -17.24 -16.62 -8.78
N ILE A 43 -17.06 -17.83 -8.25
CA ILE A 43 -16.33 -18.05 -6.98
C ILE A 43 -14.87 -17.63 -7.12
N LEU A 44 -14.18 -18.05 -8.19
CA LEU A 44 -12.78 -17.68 -8.42
C LEU A 44 -12.60 -16.16 -8.56
N TYR A 45 -13.47 -15.51 -9.33
CA TYR A 45 -13.44 -14.07 -9.53
C TYR A 45 -13.75 -13.30 -8.24
N SER A 46 -14.79 -13.71 -7.50
CA SER A 46 -15.16 -13.09 -6.22
C SER A 46 -14.06 -13.26 -5.17
N GLY A 47 -13.46 -14.45 -5.08
CA GLY A 47 -12.34 -14.73 -4.19
C GLY A 47 -11.13 -13.87 -4.50
N ARG A 48 -10.76 -13.74 -5.78
CA ARG A 48 -9.67 -12.85 -6.21
C ARG A 48 -9.95 -11.40 -5.85
N ASN A 49 -11.15 -10.90 -6.12
CA ASN A 49 -11.54 -9.53 -5.79
C ASN A 49 -11.51 -9.27 -4.28
N TYR A 50 -11.94 -10.24 -3.48
CA TYR A 50 -11.87 -10.13 -2.02
C TYR A 50 -10.42 -10.03 -1.52
N LEU A 51 -9.52 -10.87 -2.05
CA LEU A 51 -8.09 -10.80 -1.71
C LEU A 51 -7.45 -9.48 -2.13
N GLN A 52 -7.75 -9.00 -3.34
CA GLN A 52 -7.26 -7.70 -3.82
C GLN A 52 -7.75 -6.55 -2.95
N LYS A 53 -9.03 -6.56 -2.54
CA LYS A 53 -9.58 -5.56 -1.62
C LYS A 53 -8.86 -5.56 -0.27
N ARG A 54 -8.56 -6.74 0.30
CA ARG A 54 -7.81 -6.84 1.57
C ARG A 54 -6.37 -6.35 1.42
N HIS A 55 -5.70 -6.71 0.33
CA HIS A 55 -4.34 -6.23 0.05
C HIS A 55 -4.33 -4.70 -0.08
N ASN A 56 -5.22 -4.13 -0.89
CA ASN A 56 -5.32 -2.67 -1.05
C ASN A 56 -5.70 -1.96 0.26
N ALA A 57 -6.57 -2.56 1.08
CA ALA A 57 -6.91 -2.01 2.39
C ALA A 57 -5.68 -1.95 3.33
N ARG A 58 -4.82 -2.98 3.31
CA ARG A 58 -3.57 -2.99 4.09
C ARG A 58 -2.60 -1.93 3.59
N VAL A 59 -2.43 -1.79 2.27
CA VAL A 59 -1.60 -0.74 1.66
C VAL A 59 -2.13 0.65 2.05
N ASN A 60 -3.42 0.89 1.91
CA ASN A 60 -4.03 2.18 2.26
C ASN A 60 -3.85 2.51 3.74
N LYS A 61 -4.08 1.53 4.64
CA LYS A 61 -3.88 1.71 6.09
C LYS A 61 -2.42 2.06 6.43
N ALA A 62 -1.46 1.41 5.78
CA ALA A 62 -0.04 1.71 5.99
C ALA A 62 0.31 3.17 5.63
N PHE A 63 -0.20 3.65 4.49
CA PHE A 63 0.01 5.04 4.07
C PHE A 63 -0.81 6.04 4.88
N GLU A 64 -2.00 5.67 5.36
CA GLU A 64 -2.82 6.48 6.26
C GLU A 64 -2.12 6.70 7.60
N GLU A 65 -1.59 5.62 8.21
CA GLU A 65 -0.82 5.73 9.45
C GLU A 65 0.46 6.56 9.26
N LEU A 66 1.18 6.37 8.15
CA LEU A 66 2.34 7.19 7.83
C LEU A 66 1.98 8.67 7.58
N ALA A 67 0.82 8.95 6.98
CA ALA A 67 0.33 10.30 6.77
C ALA A 67 -0.18 10.95 8.07
N SER A 68 -0.58 10.13 9.06
CA SER A 68 -0.99 10.60 10.38
C SER A 68 0.18 11.00 11.28
N VAL A 69 1.42 10.63 10.93
CA VAL A 69 2.61 11.15 11.60
C VAL A 69 2.66 12.65 11.37
N ASP A 70 2.49 13.42 12.44
CA ASP A 70 2.48 14.86 12.36
C ASP A 70 3.91 15.40 12.24
N TYR A 71 4.28 15.80 11.02
CA TYR A 71 5.57 16.45 10.72
C TYR A 71 5.53 17.97 10.95
N THR A 72 4.39 18.52 11.36
CA THR A 72 4.25 19.95 11.72
C THR A 72 4.60 20.21 13.17
N VAL A 73 4.53 19.19 14.03
CA VAL A 73 5.19 19.24 15.34
C VAL A 73 6.68 19.38 15.08
N ALA A 74 7.32 20.31 15.80
CA ALA A 74 8.71 20.68 15.56
C ALA A 74 9.68 19.48 15.60
N ASN A 75 9.27 18.33 16.16
CA ASN A 75 10.14 17.18 16.34
C ASN A 75 9.32 15.86 16.42
N PRO A 76 9.03 15.18 15.30
CA PRO A 76 8.26 13.94 15.33
C PRO A 76 9.04 12.79 15.96
N SER A 77 8.34 11.87 16.64
CA SER A 77 8.99 10.74 17.33
C SER A 77 9.48 9.67 16.34
N PRO A 78 10.79 9.33 16.32
CA PRO A 78 11.33 8.30 15.44
C PRO A 78 10.79 6.90 15.79
N VAL A 79 10.37 6.68 17.03
CA VAL A 79 9.79 5.41 17.50
C VAL A 79 8.49 5.09 16.76
N THR A 80 7.63 6.09 16.54
CA THR A 80 6.38 5.90 15.80
C THR A 80 6.65 5.51 14.35
N ILE A 81 7.64 6.14 13.71
CA ILE A 81 8.03 5.85 12.32
C ILE A 81 8.61 4.42 12.24
N ALA A 82 9.46 4.04 13.18
CA ALA A 82 10.02 2.69 13.28
C ALA A 82 8.93 1.62 13.51
N ALA A 83 7.92 1.93 14.32
CA ALA A 83 6.78 1.03 14.55
C ALA A 83 5.99 0.78 13.24
N ILE A 84 5.70 1.82 12.47
CA ILE A 84 5.03 1.71 11.16
C ILE A 84 5.87 0.86 10.20
N ARG A 85 7.20 1.07 10.17
CA ARG A 85 8.13 0.27 9.37
C ARG A 85 8.06 -1.21 9.73
N ASN A 86 8.00 -1.53 11.03
CA ASN A 86 7.97 -2.90 11.51
C ASN A 86 6.61 -3.58 11.24
N GLU A 87 5.50 -2.84 11.33
CA GLU A 87 4.15 -3.39 11.09
C GLU A 87 3.86 -3.61 9.60
N TYR A 88 4.33 -2.70 8.74
CA TYR A 88 4.03 -2.69 7.30
C TYR A 88 5.27 -2.83 6.41
N GLY A 89 6.35 -3.43 6.92
CA GLY A 89 7.59 -3.63 6.17
C GLY A 89 7.41 -4.48 4.91
N ASP A 90 6.33 -5.26 4.82
CA ASP A 90 5.93 -6.04 3.64
C ASP A 90 5.24 -5.20 2.55
N VAL A 91 4.78 -3.98 2.89
CA VAL A 91 4.14 -3.07 1.94
C VAL A 91 5.22 -2.32 1.15
N ARG A 92 5.20 -2.51 -0.17
CA ARG A 92 6.16 -1.89 -1.08
C ARG A 92 6.20 -0.36 -0.89
N GLY A 93 7.40 0.17 -0.65
CA GLY A 93 7.64 1.60 -0.45
C GLY A 93 7.58 2.06 0.99
N ILE A 94 6.89 1.37 1.90
CA ILE A 94 6.82 1.80 3.31
C ILE A 94 8.19 1.71 3.98
N LYS A 95 8.89 0.58 3.85
CA LYS A 95 10.22 0.37 4.44
C LYS A 95 11.24 1.47 4.07
N PRO A 96 11.48 1.82 2.79
CA PRO A 96 12.41 2.88 2.45
C PRO A 96 11.91 4.27 2.87
N ILE A 97 10.62 4.58 2.71
CA ILE A 97 10.09 5.91 3.06
C ILE A 97 10.21 6.16 4.57
N THR A 98 9.82 5.18 5.38
CA THR A 98 9.92 5.28 6.85
C THR A 98 11.38 5.36 7.30
N ALA A 99 12.28 4.56 6.72
CA ALA A 99 13.71 4.63 7.03
C ALA A 99 14.31 6.00 6.70
N LEU A 100 14.01 6.56 5.52
CA LEU A 100 14.48 7.91 5.16
C LEU A 100 13.93 8.98 6.10
N ARG A 101 12.62 8.95 6.39
CA ARG A 101 12.00 9.95 7.28
C ARG A 101 12.52 9.84 8.71
N GLU A 102 12.77 8.64 9.21
CA GLU A 102 13.37 8.45 10.53
C GLU A 102 14.82 8.95 10.56
N ALA A 103 15.59 8.73 9.48
CA ALA A 103 16.93 9.28 9.33
C ALA A 103 16.93 10.82 9.31
N ASP A 104 15.99 11.43 8.60
CA ASP A 104 15.81 12.89 8.55
C ASP A 104 15.56 13.46 9.95
N VAL A 105 14.73 12.78 10.77
CA VAL A 105 14.46 13.19 12.17
C VAL A 105 15.73 13.15 13.01
N TYR A 106 16.53 12.10 12.90
CA TYR A 106 17.79 12.01 13.63
C TYR A 106 18.82 13.06 13.17
N LEU A 107 18.93 13.28 11.85
CA LEU A 107 19.81 14.31 11.30
C LEU A 107 19.38 15.71 11.78
N GLU A 108 18.08 16.00 11.76
CA GLU A 108 17.53 17.26 12.24
C GLU A 108 17.77 17.46 13.74
N ALA A 109 17.58 16.42 14.55
CA ALA A 109 17.90 16.43 15.98
C ALA A 109 19.39 16.76 16.22
N ALA A 110 20.29 16.17 15.45
CA ALA A 110 21.73 16.45 15.54
C ALA A 110 22.06 17.91 15.17
N ILE A 111 21.46 18.43 14.09
CA ILE A 111 21.67 19.80 13.61
C ILE A 111 21.13 20.82 14.63
N ARG A 112 19.94 20.58 15.17
CA ARG A 112 19.29 21.46 16.14
C ARG A 112 19.90 21.34 17.54
N GLY A 113 20.55 20.22 17.84
CA GLY A 113 21.08 19.91 19.17
C GLY A 113 19.97 19.62 20.19
N VAL A 114 18.86 19.04 19.74
CA VAL A 114 17.68 18.73 20.57
C VAL A 114 17.27 17.28 20.31
N ALA A 115 16.98 16.53 21.38
CA ALA A 115 16.59 15.13 21.30
C ALA A 115 15.30 14.95 20.46
N PRO A 116 15.15 13.87 19.69
CA PRO A 116 13.93 13.63 18.92
C PRO A 116 12.67 13.53 19.81
N GLY A 117 11.55 14.09 19.36
CA GLY A 117 10.30 14.09 20.12
C GLY A 117 10.16 15.18 21.20
N SER A 118 11.20 16.00 21.43
CA SER A 118 11.13 17.08 22.41
C SER A 118 10.18 18.20 21.98
N GLU A 119 9.39 18.70 22.93
CA GLU A 119 8.47 19.81 22.74
C GLU A 119 9.10 21.12 23.24
N PRO A 120 8.79 22.28 22.62
CA PRO A 120 9.22 23.57 23.16
C PRO A 120 8.68 23.77 24.58
N ALA A 121 9.51 24.28 25.46
CA ALA A 121 9.12 24.67 26.81
C ALA A 121 7.96 25.67 26.76
N VAL A 122 7.00 25.51 27.67
CA VAL A 122 5.83 26.37 27.81
C VAL A 122 5.85 27.10 29.15
N ASP A 123 5.18 28.25 29.23
CA ASP A 123 4.92 28.93 30.50
C ASP A 123 3.72 28.34 31.25
N ASP A 124 3.41 28.90 32.42
CA ASP A 124 2.27 28.50 33.25
C ASP A 124 0.90 28.71 32.57
N GLU A 125 0.87 29.49 31.49
CA GLU A 125 -0.31 29.80 30.67
C GLU A 125 -0.37 28.93 29.38
N GLY A 126 0.60 28.03 29.20
CA GLY A 126 0.70 27.13 28.06
C GLY A 126 1.22 27.77 26.76
N GLN A 127 1.81 28.97 26.82
CA GLN A 127 2.42 29.62 25.68
C GLN A 127 3.86 29.13 25.48
N SER A 128 4.25 28.89 24.22
CA SER A 128 5.62 28.48 23.91
C SER A 128 6.63 29.58 24.22
N LEU A 129 7.67 29.24 24.97
CA LEU A 129 8.78 30.12 25.32
C LEU A 129 9.83 30.21 24.19
N GLY A 130 9.64 29.51 23.07
CA GLY A 130 10.60 29.48 21.96
C GLY A 130 11.96 28.85 22.28
N ARG A 131 12.04 28.10 23.38
CA ARG A 131 13.23 27.35 23.82
C ARG A 131 12.83 25.92 24.20
N TYR A 132 13.78 25.00 24.24
CA TYR A 132 13.58 23.63 24.74
C TYR A 132 14.00 23.54 26.21
N ASN A 133 13.60 22.47 26.90
CA ASN A 133 14.08 22.20 28.26
C ASN A 133 15.55 21.78 28.21
N ASP A 134 16.30 22.07 29.27
CA ASP A 134 17.73 21.74 29.33
C ASP A 134 17.99 20.23 29.23
N GLU A 135 17.04 19.39 29.68
CA GLU A 135 17.11 17.93 29.59
C GLU A 135 16.92 17.37 28.18
N ASP A 136 16.31 18.17 27.30
CA ASP A 136 16.07 17.82 25.89
C ASP A 136 17.27 18.21 25.00
N LEU A 137 18.23 18.99 25.53
CA LEU A 137 19.39 19.44 24.77
C LEU A 137 20.42 18.32 24.64
N LEU A 138 20.91 18.12 23.42
CA LEU A 138 21.96 17.14 23.13
C LEU A 138 23.33 17.76 23.37
N ASP A 139 24.19 17.02 24.07
CA ASP A 139 25.62 17.29 24.11
C ASP A 139 26.32 16.81 22.83
N GLU A 140 27.65 16.92 22.78
CA GLU A 140 28.41 16.51 21.59
C GLU A 140 28.34 14.99 21.33
N ALA A 141 28.33 14.18 22.39
CA ALA A 141 28.17 12.73 22.28
C ALA A 141 26.77 12.37 21.75
N GLY A 142 25.72 12.99 22.29
CA GLY A 142 24.34 12.78 21.84
C GLY A 142 24.12 13.18 20.40
N ARG A 143 24.72 14.30 19.94
CA ARG A 143 24.68 14.69 18.52
C ARG A 143 25.38 13.67 17.62
N SER A 144 26.54 13.17 18.02
CA SER A 144 27.23 12.10 17.28
C SER A 144 26.39 10.84 17.18
N GLU A 145 25.73 10.43 18.27
CA GLU A 145 24.86 9.25 18.27
C GLU A 145 23.66 9.41 17.32
N MET A 146 23.07 10.61 17.24
CA MET A 146 21.99 10.88 16.29
C MET A 146 22.49 10.80 14.84
N LEU A 147 23.68 11.32 14.55
CA LEU A 147 24.30 11.21 13.22
C LEU A 147 24.57 9.74 12.85
N ASP A 148 25.12 8.94 13.76
CA ASP A 148 25.36 7.50 13.53
C ASP A 148 24.05 6.76 13.19
N LYS A 149 22.95 7.07 13.89
CA LYS A 149 21.62 6.51 13.61
C LYS A 149 21.09 6.93 12.25
N ALA A 150 21.22 8.22 11.90
CA ALA A 150 20.83 8.74 10.60
C ALA A 150 21.63 8.06 9.47
N GLU A 151 22.96 7.95 9.61
CA GLU A 151 23.83 7.29 8.65
C GLU A 151 23.40 5.84 8.42
N ALA A 152 23.22 5.07 9.49
CA ALA A 152 22.84 3.66 9.42
C ALA A 152 21.52 3.47 8.64
N LEU A 153 20.54 4.35 8.87
CA LEU A 153 19.25 4.30 8.18
C LEU A 153 19.36 4.69 6.70
N TYR A 154 20.05 5.79 6.38
CA TYR A 154 20.28 6.17 4.98
C TYR A 154 21.04 5.09 4.20
N ARG A 155 22.10 4.55 4.81
CA ARG A 155 22.89 3.44 4.26
C ARG A 155 22.02 2.22 4.00
N SER A 156 21.14 1.87 4.94
CA SER A 156 20.23 0.73 4.78
C SER A 156 19.29 0.86 3.59
N VAL A 157 18.96 2.09 3.17
CA VAL A 157 18.12 2.36 1.99
C VAL A 157 18.95 2.31 0.70
N VAL A 158 20.16 2.86 0.71
CA VAL A 158 21.07 2.87 -0.44
C VAL A 158 21.53 1.47 -0.81
N GLU A 159 21.94 0.69 0.18
CA GLU A 159 22.51 -0.67 0.01
C GLU A 159 21.44 -1.76 -0.14
N SER A 160 20.16 -1.39 -0.06
CA SER A 160 19.05 -2.34 -0.11
C SER A 160 18.83 -2.89 -1.52
N ASP A 161 18.55 -4.20 -1.65
CA ASP A 161 18.25 -4.89 -2.92
C ASP A 161 16.75 -5.25 -3.14
N GLU A 162 15.93 -5.09 -2.09
CA GLU A 162 14.46 -5.26 -2.05
C GLU A 162 13.57 -4.18 -2.73
N GLY A 163 13.56 -3.97 -4.06
CA GLY A 163 12.60 -2.96 -4.57
C GLY A 163 12.40 -2.77 -6.05
N GLY A 164 13.24 -3.36 -6.90
CA GLY A 164 13.07 -3.31 -8.35
C GLY A 164 12.85 -1.88 -8.87
N GLU A 165 11.97 -1.76 -9.88
CA GLU A 165 11.66 -0.49 -10.53
C GLU A 165 10.87 0.45 -9.59
N GLY A 166 11.38 1.68 -9.41
CA GLY A 166 10.78 2.71 -8.55
C GLY A 166 11.54 2.98 -7.24
N TRP A 167 12.58 2.18 -6.94
CA TRP A 167 13.34 2.35 -5.71
C TRP A 167 14.52 3.32 -5.83
N ASP A 168 14.91 3.64 -7.05
CA ASP A 168 16.02 4.54 -7.36
C ASP A 168 15.83 5.93 -6.74
N ILE A 169 14.58 6.41 -6.65
CA ILE A 169 14.29 7.70 -6.01
C ILE A 169 14.60 7.67 -4.50
N HIS A 170 14.36 6.54 -3.84
CA HIS A 170 14.64 6.38 -2.42
C HIS A 170 16.14 6.21 -2.18
N ARG A 171 16.84 5.45 -3.03
CA ARG A 171 18.30 5.34 -2.98
C ARG A 171 18.98 6.68 -3.20
N LEU A 172 18.47 7.48 -4.14
CA LEU A 172 18.97 8.84 -4.36
C LEU A 172 18.78 9.70 -3.10
N GLY A 173 17.61 9.67 -2.48
CA GLY A 173 17.35 10.34 -1.21
C GLY A 173 18.31 9.88 -0.09
N GLY A 174 18.52 8.58 0.04
CA GLY A 174 19.48 8.01 0.98
C GLY A 174 20.92 8.44 0.71
N ALA A 175 21.33 8.51 -0.55
CA ALA A 175 22.67 8.97 -0.91
C ALA A 175 22.89 10.45 -0.60
N PHE A 176 21.87 11.30 -0.78
CA PHE A 176 21.92 12.69 -0.35
C PHE A 176 22.01 12.82 1.18
N GLY A 177 21.22 12.02 1.91
CA GLY A 177 21.27 11.97 3.37
C GLY A 177 22.65 11.53 3.89
N LEU A 178 23.24 10.49 3.30
CA LEU A 178 24.60 10.04 3.64
C LEU A 178 25.68 11.09 3.40
N ALA A 179 25.50 11.98 2.41
CA ALA A 179 26.44 13.06 2.15
C ALA A 179 26.27 14.24 3.13
N ALA A 180 25.15 14.30 3.85
CA ALA A 180 24.84 15.36 4.82
C ALA A 180 25.22 14.99 6.26
N VAL A 181 25.44 13.70 6.54
CA VAL A 181 25.97 13.17 7.81
C VAL A 181 27.50 13.17 7.76
#